data_AF-A0A8D8A532-F1
#
_entry.id   AF-A0A8D8A532-F1
#
_cell.length_a   1.000
_cell.length_b   1.000
_cell.length_c   1.000
_cell.angle_alpha   90.00
_cell.angle_beta   90.00
_cell.angle_gamma   90.00
#
_symmetry.space_group_name_H-M   'P 1'
#
loop_
_entity.id
_entity.type
_entity.pdbx_description
1 polymer ?
#
loop_
_entity_poly.entity_id
_entity_poly.type
_entity_poly.pdbx_seq_one_letter_code
_entity_poly.pdbx_strand_id
1 'polypeptide(L)'
;CILWSFGGNLLDESKVGFEKFMRSIFSESDTALLPEGSLWDYRINTAAKNWEKWAAIHPQFDYNPNIAYFDLLVPTLDTTKYGYVAEMLFRDQYPVLYTGETGVGKSVLARDILKKLMKENVIPIFVNFSAQSESIRTQEIIESRLERRKKTLLGAPINKKIIIFVDDVNMPKLDVYGSQPPIELLR
;
A
#
# COMPACT_ATOMS: atom_id res chain seq x y z
N CYS A 1 -14.88 -9.99 0.55
CA CYS A 1 -13.66 -9.41 -0.07
C CYS A 1 -13.92 -8.47 -1.25
N ILE A 2 -15.08 -8.54 -1.94
CA ILE A 2 -15.39 -7.75 -3.16
C ILE A 2 -15.30 -6.23 -2.94
N LEU A 3 -15.75 -5.73 -1.78
CA LEU A 3 -15.81 -4.28 -1.50
C LEU A 3 -14.46 -3.58 -1.69
N TRP A 4 -13.40 -4.12 -1.08
CA TRP A 4 -12.06 -3.54 -1.15
C TRP A 4 -11.25 -4.03 -2.36
N SER A 5 -11.48 -5.26 -2.85
CA SER A 5 -10.74 -5.79 -3.99
C SER A 5 -11.12 -5.11 -5.31
N PHE A 6 -12.40 -4.79 -5.49
CA PHE A 6 -12.90 -4.10 -6.68
C PHE A 6 -13.19 -2.63 -6.37
N GLY A 7 -14.01 -2.39 -5.36
CA GLY A 7 -14.49 -1.06 -5.02
C GLY A 7 -13.42 -0.11 -4.48
N GLY A 8 -12.28 -0.63 -4.00
CA GLY A 8 -11.16 0.18 -3.52
C GLY A 8 -10.52 1.06 -4.61
N ASN A 9 -10.64 0.65 -5.89
CA ASN A 9 -10.10 1.40 -7.04
C ASN A 9 -11.13 2.32 -7.72
N LEU A 10 -12.35 2.39 -7.20
CA LEU A 10 -13.38 3.26 -7.75
C LEU A 10 -13.16 4.71 -7.32
N LEU A 11 -13.58 5.64 -8.18
CA LEU A 11 -13.77 7.03 -7.83
C LEU A 11 -14.80 7.15 -6.70
N ASP A 12 -14.64 8.15 -5.82
CA ASP A 12 -15.50 8.32 -4.65
C ASP A 12 -16.99 8.47 -5.02
N GLU A 13 -17.29 9.16 -6.11
CA GLU A 13 -18.65 9.29 -6.65
C GLU A 13 -19.26 7.94 -7.03
N SER A 14 -18.44 7.01 -7.53
CA SER A 14 -18.86 5.68 -7.94
C SER A 14 -19.04 4.72 -6.76
N LYS A 15 -18.41 4.99 -5.61
CA LYS A 15 -18.50 4.15 -4.40
C LYS A 15 -19.92 4.06 -3.85
N VAL A 16 -20.71 5.14 -3.97
CA VAL A 16 -22.13 5.15 -3.53
C VAL A 16 -22.98 4.22 -4.38
N GLY A 17 -22.83 4.28 -5.71
CA GLY A 17 -23.54 3.39 -6.63
C GLY A 17 -23.12 1.93 -6.45
N PHE A 18 -21.81 1.70 -6.29
CA PHE A 18 -21.27 0.37 -6.05
C PHE A 18 -21.76 -0.23 -4.72
N GLU A 19 -21.85 0.56 -3.65
CA GLU A 19 -22.42 0.10 -2.38
C GLU A 19 -23.88 -0.32 -2.55
N LYS A 20 -24.70 0.47 -3.25
CA LYS A 20 -26.10 0.12 -3.52
C LYS A 20 -26.21 -1.22 -4.28
N PHE A 21 -25.38 -1.40 -5.30
CA PHE A 21 -25.30 -2.64 -6.06
C PHE A 21 -24.89 -3.84 -5.19
N MET A 22 -23.90 -3.66 -4.33
CA MET A 22 -23.49 -4.69 -3.36
C MET A 22 -24.65 -5.04 -2.43
N ARG A 23 -25.35 -4.04 -1.89
CA ARG A 23 -26.52 -4.26 -1.03
C ARG A 23 -27.64 -5.03 -1.74
N SER A 24 -27.89 -4.76 -3.03
CA SER A 24 -28.88 -5.51 -3.80
C SER A 24 -28.47 -6.96 -4.11
N ILE A 25 -27.18 -7.25 -4.26
CA ILE A 25 -26.72 -8.64 -4.44
C ILE A 25 -26.92 -9.45 -3.15
N PHE A 26 -26.61 -8.84 -2.01
CA PHE A 26 -26.63 -9.54 -0.72
C PHE A 26 -27.98 -9.47 0.00
N SER A 27 -28.95 -8.68 -0.48
CA SER A 27 -30.29 -8.62 0.13
C SER A 27 -31.06 -9.94 0.05
N GLU A 28 -30.72 -10.81 -0.90
CA GLU A 28 -31.33 -12.14 -1.07
C GLU A 28 -30.57 -13.23 -0.30
N SER A 29 -29.50 -12.88 0.42
CA SER A 29 -28.62 -13.82 1.11
C SER A 29 -28.82 -13.75 2.62
N ASP A 30 -29.43 -14.79 3.20
CA ASP A 30 -29.59 -14.93 4.66
C ASP A 30 -28.25 -15.06 5.42
N THR A 31 -27.14 -15.26 4.71
CA THR A 31 -25.81 -15.47 5.30
C THR A 31 -24.95 -14.20 5.35
N ALA A 32 -25.34 -13.14 4.64
CA ALA A 32 -24.58 -11.89 4.54
C ALA A 32 -25.25 -10.74 5.30
N LEU A 33 -25.15 -10.76 6.63
CA LEU A 33 -25.59 -9.63 7.46
C LEU A 33 -24.66 -8.42 7.21
N LEU A 34 -25.04 -7.56 6.26
CA LEU A 34 -24.37 -6.30 6.02
C LEU A 34 -24.64 -5.32 7.17
N PRO A 35 -23.66 -4.51 7.59
CA PRO A 35 -23.85 -3.54 8.66
C PRO A 35 -24.77 -2.41 8.21
N GLU A 36 -25.43 -1.79 9.20
CA GLU A 36 -26.16 -0.54 9.01
C GLU A 36 -25.18 0.65 8.81
N GLY A 37 -25.57 1.59 7.95
CA GLY A 37 -24.72 2.73 7.56
C GLY A 37 -23.89 2.45 6.30
N SER A 38 -22.83 3.22 6.07
CA SER A 38 -21.95 3.05 4.89
C SER A 38 -21.08 1.81 5.06
N LEU A 39 -21.00 0.95 4.03
CA LEU A 39 -20.12 -0.23 4.06
C LEU A 39 -18.64 0.16 4.14
N TRP A 40 -18.29 1.37 3.69
CA TRP A 40 -16.94 1.92 3.70
C TRP A 40 -16.44 2.33 5.09
N ASP A 41 -17.33 2.35 6.08
CA ASP A 41 -17.00 2.63 7.48
C ASP A 41 -16.63 1.38 8.28
N TYR A 42 -16.70 0.20 7.65
CA TYR A 42 -16.43 -1.07 8.31
C TYR A 42 -15.32 -1.87 7.64
N ARG A 43 -14.65 -2.67 8.46
CA ARG A 43 -13.78 -3.78 8.08
C ARG A 43 -14.40 -5.10 8.50
N ILE A 44 -13.92 -6.19 7.91
CA ILE A 44 -14.18 -7.53 8.44
C ILE A 44 -13.11 -7.85 9.48
N ASN A 45 -13.53 -8.07 10.72
CA ASN A 45 -12.66 -8.64 11.75
C ASN A 45 -12.62 -10.16 11.52
N THR A 46 -11.50 -10.66 10.99
CA THR A 46 -11.35 -12.07 10.61
C THR A 46 -11.31 -13.01 11.82
N ALA A 47 -10.92 -12.52 12.99
CA ALA A 47 -10.90 -13.30 14.23
C ALA A 47 -12.31 -13.45 14.83
N ALA A 48 -13.04 -12.33 14.94
CA ALA A 48 -14.41 -12.32 15.47
C ALA A 48 -15.48 -12.69 14.43
N LYS A 49 -15.10 -12.76 13.15
CA LYS A 49 -15.98 -13.04 12.00
C LYS A 49 -17.19 -12.11 11.91
N ASN A 50 -16.99 -10.83 12.20
CA ASN A 50 -18.04 -9.81 12.18
C ASN A 50 -17.56 -8.51 11.51
N TRP A 51 -18.50 -7.58 11.31
CA TRP A 51 -18.22 -6.23 10.87
C TRP A 51 -17.79 -5.38 12.06
N GLU A 52 -16.70 -4.64 11.89
CA GLU A 52 -16.16 -3.74 12.89
C GLU A 52 -15.88 -2.38 12.25
N LYS A 53 -16.25 -1.29 12.92
CA LYS A 53 -16.01 0.05 12.38
C LYS A 53 -14.51 0.36 12.34
N TRP A 54 -14.06 1.04 11.29
CA TRP A 54 -12.67 1.54 11.22
C TRP A 54 -12.32 2.44 12.40
N ALA A 55 -13.30 3.22 12.90
CA ALA A 55 -13.13 4.05 14.09
C ALA A 55 -12.75 3.26 15.35
N ALA A 56 -13.09 1.96 15.45
CA ALA A 56 -12.74 1.13 16.60
C ALA A 56 -11.24 0.79 16.65
N ILE A 57 -10.55 0.85 15.50
CA ILE A 57 -9.10 0.61 15.40
C ILE A 57 -8.31 1.86 14.99
N HIS A 58 -8.98 3.02 14.92
CA HIS A 58 -8.35 4.29 14.59
C HIS A 58 -7.41 4.67 15.74
N PRO A 59 -6.09 4.78 15.50
CA PRO A 59 -5.15 5.10 16.55
C PRO A 59 -5.27 6.57 16.94
N GLN A 60 -5.15 6.84 18.24
CA GLN A 60 -5.06 8.21 18.74
C GLN A 60 -3.74 8.85 18.30
N PHE A 61 -3.78 10.12 17.92
CA PHE A 61 -2.58 10.87 17.63
C PHE A 61 -1.82 11.18 18.93
N ASP A 62 -0.57 10.74 18.99
CA ASP A 62 0.34 11.04 20.09
C ASP A 62 1.48 11.93 19.58
N TYR A 63 1.48 13.20 20.01
CA TYR A 63 2.47 14.17 19.57
C TYR A 63 3.80 13.95 20.29
N ASN A 64 4.85 13.67 19.52
CA ASN A 64 6.21 13.57 20.04
C ASN A 64 7.08 14.71 19.49
N PRO A 65 7.51 15.67 20.33
CA PRO A 65 8.31 16.82 19.89
C PRO A 65 9.72 16.44 19.41
N ASN A 66 10.18 15.21 19.67
CA ASN A 66 11.48 14.72 19.20
C ASN A 66 11.44 14.23 17.75
N ILE A 67 10.25 14.06 17.16
CA ILE A 67 10.08 13.65 15.76
C ILE A 67 10.09 14.91 14.90
N ALA A 68 10.89 14.89 13.82
CA ALA A 68 10.92 15.98 12.86
C ALA A 68 9.52 16.25 12.29
N TYR A 69 9.17 17.51 12.08
CA TYR A 69 7.83 17.90 11.62
C TYR A 69 7.40 17.16 10.34
N PHE A 70 8.31 16.99 9.39
CA PHE A 70 8.05 16.28 8.13
C PHE A 70 7.91 14.76 8.27
N ASP A 71 8.28 14.19 9.42
CA ASP A 71 8.11 12.77 9.76
C ASP A 71 6.87 12.51 10.62
N LEU A 72 6.19 13.55 11.11
CA LEU A 72 4.95 13.41 11.89
C LEU A 72 3.79 13.00 10.99
N LEU A 73 3.28 11.78 11.20
CA LEU A 73 2.05 11.30 10.57
C LEU A 73 0.89 11.42 11.57
N VAL A 74 -0.09 12.27 11.26
CA VAL A 74 -1.35 12.33 12.00
C VAL A 74 -2.28 11.23 11.47
N PRO A 75 -2.68 10.25 12.30
CA PRO A 75 -3.56 9.20 11.83
C PRO A 75 -4.95 9.72 11.48
N THR A 76 -5.42 9.41 10.28
CA THR A 76 -6.79 9.64 9.85
C THR A 76 -7.51 8.30 9.69
N LEU A 77 -8.82 8.35 9.49
CA LEU A 77 -9.56 7.14 9.12
C LEU A 77 -9.03 6.53 7.82
N ASP A 78 -8.63 7.35 6.86
CA ASP A 78 -8.09 6.88 5.59
C ASP A 78 -6.73 6.20 5.74
N THR A 79 -5.79 6.80 6.51
CA THR A 79 -4.49 6.15 6.75
C THR A 79 -4.67 4.83 7.51
N THR A 80 -5.67 4.74 8.38
CA THR A 80 -6.04 3.48 9.06
C THR A 80 -6.57 2.44 8.07
N LYS A 81 -7.52 2.82 7.21
CA LYS A 81 -8.12 1.94 6.20
C LYS A 81 -7.08 1.38 5.23
N TYR A 82 -6.36 2.28 4.55
CA TYR A 82 -5.38 1.91 3.53
C TYR A 82 -4.13 1.26 4.12
N GLY A 83 -3.74 1.66 5.33
CA GLY A 83 -2.65 1.02 6.07
C GLY A 83 -2.98 -0.41 6.46
N TYR A 84 -4.18 -0.65 7.00
CA TYR A 84 -4.63 -1.99 7.37
C TYR A 84 -4.66 -2.95 6.16
N VAL A 85 -5.23 -2.51 5.04
CA VAL A 85 -5.30 -3.34 3.82
C VAL A 85 -3.90 -3.65 3.29
N ALA A 86 -3.00 -2.67 3.27
CA ALA A 86 -1.63 -2.88 2.80
C ALA A 86 -0.82 -3.77 3.74
N GLU A 87 -0.91 -3.59 5.06
CA GLU A 87 -0.27 -4.46 6.04
C GLU A 87 -0.74 -5.92 5.89
N MET A 88 -2.05 -6.13 5.66
CA MET A 88 -2.61 -7.46 5.37
C MET A 88 -1.98 -8.06 4.11
N LEU A 89 -1.93 -7.32 3.00
CA LEU A 89 -1.35 -7.78 1.73
C LEU A 89 0.15 -8.07 1.85
N PHE A 90 0.90 -7.23 2.57
CA PHE A 90 2.35 -7.41 2.76
C PHE A 90 2.69 -8.65 3.58
N ARG A 91 1.87 -9.01 4.59
CA ARG A 91 2.06 -10.25 5.35
C ARG A 91 2.03 -11.47 4.42
N ASP A 92 1.12 -11.46 3.45
CA ASP A 92 0.96 -12.50 2.44
C ASP A 92 1.81 -12.28 1.18
N GLN A 93 2.74 -11.33 1.22
CA GLN A 93 3.71 -11.02 0.15
C GLN A 93 3.09 -10.56 -1.18
N TYR A 94 1.93 -9.91 -1.13
CA TYR A 94 1.32 -9.27 -2.30
C TYR A 94 1.80 -7.81 -2.45
N PRO A 95 2.16 -7.38 -3.68
CA PRO A 95 2.50 -5.99 -3.95
C PRO A 95 1.26 -5.08 -3.85
N VAL A 96 1.49 -3.82 -3.50
CA VAL A 96 0.44 -2.80 -3.31
C VAL A 96 0.77 -1.57 -4.14
N LEU A 97 -0.22 -1.05 -4.86
CA LEU A 97 -0.14 0.22 -5.58
C LEU A 97 -1.06 1.23 -4.90
N TYR A 98 -0.51 2.38 -4.51
CA TYR A 98 -1.30 3.53 -4.06
C TYR A 98 -1.45 4.52 -5.21
N THR A 99 -2.70 4.83 -5.56
CA THR A 99 -3.04 5.87 -6.54
C THR A 99 -3.74 7.04 -5.82
N GLY A 100 -3.69 8.23 -6.41
CA GLY A 100 -4.32 9.44 -5.86
C GLY A 100 -3.48 10.69 -6.11
N GLU A 101 -4.02 11.84 -5.76
CA GLU A 101 -3.40 13.15 -6.01
C GLU A 101 -2.09 13.35 -5.23
N THR A 102 -1.24 14.26 -5.70
CA THR A 102 -0.01 14.64 -5.00
C THR A 102 -0.34 15.32 -3.67
N GLY A 103 0.42 15.01 -2.62
CA GLY A 103 0.26 15.64 -1.30
C GLY A 103 -0.75 14.98 -0.36
N VAL A 104 -1.47 13.94 -0.78
CA VAL A 104 -2.47 13.24 0.08
C VAL A 104 -1.87 12.22 1.07
N GLY A 105 -0.54 12.25 1.27
CA GLY A 105 0.13 11.42 2.28
C GLY A 105 0.43 9.96 1.88
N LYS A 106 0.26 9.58 0.60
CA LYS A 106 0.55 8.21 0.11
C LYS A 106 1.94 7.71 0.49
N SER A 107 2.96 8.51 0.19
CA SER A 107 4.36 8.14 0.43
C SER A 107 4.72 8.15 1.91
N VAL A 108 4.06 8.98 2.72
CA VAL A 108 4.23 8.99 4.19
C VAL A 108 3.63 7.72 4.80
N LEU A 109 2.42 7.34 4.38
CA LEU A 109 1.77 6.11 4.81
C LEU A 109 2.61 4.87 4.47
N ALA A 110 3.07 4.76 3.22
CA ALA A 110 3.90 3.63 2.81
C ALA A 110 5.22 3.54 3.60
N ARG A 111 5.87 4.70 3.83
CA ARG A 111 7.09 4.77 4.66
C ARG A 111 6.83 4.37 6.11
N ASP A 112 5.70 4.78 6.71
CA ASP A 112 5.31 4.38 8.07
C ASP A 112 5.12 2.87 8.19
N ILE A 113 4.40 2.25 7.25
CA ILE A 113 4.19 0.80 7.22
C ILE A 113 5.53 0.06 7.08
N LEU A 114 6.41 0.52 6.18
CA LEU A 114 7.74 -0.09 6.02
C LEU A 114 8.60 0.05 7.27
N LYS A 115 8.55 1.21 7.97
CA LYS A 115 9.23 1.41 9.27
C LYS A 115 8.74 0.39 10.31
N LYS A 116 7.45 0.02 10.31
CA LYS A 116 6.92 -1.06 11.17
C LYS A 116 7.45 -2.42 10.76
N LEU A 117 7.37 -2.76 9.47
CA LEU A 117 7.82 -4.06 8.93
C LEU A 117 9.32 -4.29 9.07
N MET A 118 10.14 -3.23 9.13
CA MET A 118 11.57 -3.33 9.43
C MET A 118 11.84 -4.04 10.76
N LYS A 119 10.94 -3.92 11.74
CA LYS A 119 11.03 -4.61 13.03
C LYS A 119 10.74 -6.12 12.91
N GLU A 120 10.14 -6.56 11.79
CA GLU A 120 9.70 -7.93 11.51
C GLU A 120 10.56 -8.65 10.44
N ASN A 121 11.82 -8.23 10.25
CA ASN A 121 12.78 -8.78 9.26
C ASN A 121 12.63 -8.31 7.80
N VAL A 122 11.99 -7.17 7.56
CA VAL A 122 11.96 -6.54 6.23
C VAL A 122 13.11 -5.52 6.05
N ILE A 123 13.71 -5.51 4.87
CA ILE A 123 14.67 -4.49 4.42
C ILE A 123 14.00 -3.70 3.29
N PRO A 124 13.62 -2.43 3.52
CA PRO A 124 13.06 -1.60 2.47
C PRO A 124 14.16 -1.08 1.53
N ILE A 125 13.85 -1.02 0.24
CA ILE A 125 14.62 -0.31 -0.78
C ILE A 125 13.75 0.84 -1.26
N PHE A 126 14.21 2.08 -1.08
CA PHE A 126 13.48 3.27 -1.52
C PHE A 126 14.02 3.73 -2.87
N VAL A 127 13.15 3.72 -3.88
CA VAL A 127 13.41 4.24 -5.22
C VAL A 127 12.47 5.40 -5.44
N ASN A 128 13.01 6.60 -5.69
CA ASN A 128 12.20 7.76 -6.06
C ASN A 128 12.43 8.03 -7.54
N PHE A 129 11.41 7.83 -8.36
CA PHE A 129 11.53 8.11 -9.78
C PHE A 129 11.40 9.60 -10.08
N SER A 130 12.10 9.99 -11.14
CA SER A 130 12.11 11.33 -11.68
C SER A 130 12.25 11.26 -13.19
N ALA A 131 12.11 12.40 -13.85
CA ALA A 131 12.32 12.53 -15.29
C ALA A 131 13.77 12.22 -15.74
N GLN A 132 14.72 12.07 -14.81
CA GLN A 132 16.13 11.71 -15.08
C GLN A 132 16.51 10.32 -14.55
N SER A 133 15.53 9.54 -14.07
CA SER A 133 15.78 8.18 -13.63
C SER A 133 16.15 7.28 -14.80
N GLU A 134 17.24 6.52 -14.65
CA GLU A 134 17.76 5.59 -15.64
C GLU A 134 17.62 4.15 -15.12
N SER A 135 17.45 3.18 -16.02
CA SER A 135 17.31 1.77 -15.65
C SER A 135 18.55 1.27 -14.91
N ILE A 136 19.75 1.63 -15.39
CA ILE A 136 21.01 1.21 -14.77
C ILE A 136 21.13 1.68 -13.32
N ARG A 137 20.80 2.95 -13.03
CA ARG A 137 20.81 3.50 -11.66
C ARG A 137 19.77 2.82 -10.78
N THR A 138 18.60 2.53 -11.34
CA THR A 138 17.53 1.81 -10.62
C THR A 138 17.99 0.40 -10.23
N GLN A 139 18.63 -0.30 -11.17
CA GLN A 139 19.22 -1.62 -10.92
C GLN A 139 20.29 -1.55 -9.84
N GLU A 140 21.23 -0.61 -9.92
CA GLU A 140 22.29 -0.43 -8.93
C GLU A 140 21.73 -0.19 -7.51
N ILE A 141 20.68 0.64 -7.38
CA ILE A 141 20.01 0.90 -6.10
C ILE A 141 19.44 -0.41 -5.53
N ILE A 142 18.76 -1.20 -6.35
CA ILE A 142 18.16 -2.47 -5.93
C ILE A 142 19.25 -3.48 -5.55
N GLU A 143 20.23 -3.69 -6.42
CA GLU A 143 21.31 -4.66 -6.23
C GLU A 143 22.20 -4.33 -5.04
N SER A 144 22.37 -3.04 -4.70
CA SER A 144 23.17 -2.61 -3.53
C SER A 144 22.68 -3.18 -2.19
N ARG A 145 21.43 -3.65 -2.12
CA ARG A 145 20.81 -4.23 -0.92
C ARG A 145 20.62 -5.75 -1.02
N LEU A 146 21.03 -6.35 -2.13
CA LEU A 146 20.97 -7.79 -2.36
C LEU A 146 22.30 -8.47 -2.03
N GLU A 147 22.22 -9.72 -1.60
CA GLU A 147 23.37 -10.58 -1.38
C GLU A 147 23.50 -11.60 -2.50
N ARG A 148 24.75 -11.90 -2.86
CA ARG A 148 25.07 -12.94 -3.84
C ARG A 148 24.84 -14.32 -3.24
N ARG A 149 23.86 -15.06 -3.79
CA ARG A 149 23.52 -16.44 -3.40
C ARG A 149 24.29 -17.48 -4.22
N LYS A 150 24.47 -17.22 -5.51
CA LYS A 150 25.22 -18.03 -6.47
C LYS A 150 25.88 -17.12 -7.50
N LYS A 151 26.61 -17.68 -8.48
CA LYS A 151 27.33 -16.89 -9.51
C LYS A 151 26.44 -15.84 -10.19
N THR A 152 25.17 -16.14 -10.46
CA THR A 152 24.22 -15.25 -11.15
C THR A 152 22.97 -14.91 -10.33
N LEU A 153 22.87 -15.38 -9.09
CA LEU A 153 21.67 -15.22 -8.28
C LEU A 153 21.92 -14.21 -7.16
N LEU A 154 21.19 -13.11 -7.21
CA LEU A 154 21.06 -12.14 -6.12
C LEU A 154 19.77 -12.43 -5.35
N GLY A 155 19.77 -12.16 -4.05
CA GLY A 155 18.56 -12.30 -3.24
C GLY A 155 18.67 -11.52 -1.94
N ALA A 156 17.55 -11.42 -1.22
CA ALA A 156 17.56 -10.82 0.11
C ALA A 156 18.57 -11.54 1.03
N PRO A 157 19.13 -10.86 2.04
CA PRO A 157 19.93 -11.49 3.07
C PRO A 157 19.24 -12.68 3.74
N ILE A 158 20.02 -13.60 4.32
CA ILE A 158 19.47 -14.78 5.01
C ILE A 158 18.44 -14.36 6.07
N ASN A 159 17.27 -14.99 6.06
CA ASN A 159 16.15 -14.74 6.97
C ASN A 159 15.59 -13.30 6.92
N LYS A 160 15.85 -12.55 5.84
CA LYS A 160 15.27 -11.23 5.59
C LYS A 160 14.40 -11.25 4.35
N LYS A 161 13.37 -10.40 4.34
CA LYS A 161 12.56 -10.09 3.15
C LYS A 161 12.95 -8.71 2.64
N ILE A 162 12.88 -8.49 1.34
CA ILE A 162 13.06 -7.16 0.74
C ILE A 162 11.72 -6.67 0.22
N ILE A 163 11.43 -5.40 0.47
CA ILE A 163 10.30 -4.70 -0.14
C ILE A 163 10.87 -3.48 -0.86
N ILE A 164 10.58 -3.36 -2.15
CA ILE A 164 10.96 -2.20 -2.95
C ILE A 164 9.79 -1.22 -2.92
N PHE A 165 10.01 -0.05 -2.34
CA PHE A 165 9.11 1.08 -2.43
C PHE A 165 9.51 1.97 -3.60
N VAL A 166 8.57 2.21 -4.50
CA VAL A 166 8.76 3.11 -5.64
C VAL A 166 7.85 4.31 -5.46
N ASP A 167 8.43 5.48 -5.23
CA ASP A 167 7.74 6.77 -5.26
C ASP A 167 7.67 7.27 -6.71
N ASP A 168 6.53 7.86 -7.07
CA ASP A 168 6.30 8.48 -8.38
C ASP A 168 6.57 7.57 -9.60
N VAL A 169 5.98 6.38 -9.60
CA VAL A 169 6.17 5.32 -10.62
C VAL A 169 6.13 5.84 -12.07
N ASN A 170 5.22 6.78 -12.39
CA ASN A 170 4.99 7.25 -13.75
C ASN A 170 5.93 8.40 -14.20
N MET A 171 6.83 8.88 -13.34
CA MET A 171 7.71 10.03 -13.64
C MET A 171 8.86 9.82 -14.63
N PRO A 172 9.42 8.61 -14.87
CA PRO A 172 10.51 8.44 -15.83
C PRO A 172 10.15 8.94 -17.23
N LYS A 173 11.10 9.56 -17.94
CA LYS A 173 10.84 9.99 -19.33
C LYS A 173 10.70 8.79 -20.26
N LEU A 174 9.86 8.98 -21.27
CA LEU A 174 9.79 8.06 -22.39
C LEU A 174 11.08 8.14 -23.21
N ASP A 175 11.57 6.99 -23.66
CA ASP A 175 12.61 6.94 -24.68
C ASP A 175 12.04 7.23 -26.08
N VAL A 176 12.90 7.17 -27.10
CA VAL A 176 12.52 7.41 -28.51
C VAL A 176 11.46 6.43 -29.04
N TYR A 177 11.24 5.31 -28.37
CA TYR A 177 10.26 4.29 -28.73
C TYR A 177 9.02 4.32 -27.84
N GLY A 178 8.89 5.30 -26.94
CA GLY A 178 7.75 5.41 -26.03
C GLY A 178 7.80 4.45 -24.85
N SER A 179 8.97 3.87 -24.54
CA SER A 179 9.16 2.98 -23.39
C SER A 179 9.67 3.76 -22.19
N GLN A 180 9.43 3.24 -20.97
CA GLN A 180 10.03 3.78 -19.73
C GLN A 180 10.98 2.73 -19.15
N PRO A 181 12.26 2.66 -19.59
CA PRO A 181 13.19 1.62 -19.18
C PRO A 181 13.31 1.37 -17.66
N PRO A 182 13.27 2.40 -16.78
CA PRO A 182 13.28 2.16 -15.34
C PRO A 182 12.06 1.40 -14.81
N ILE A 183 10.89 1.58 -15.44
CA ILE A 183 9.65 0.87 -15.08
C ILE A 183 9.67 -0.54 -15.68
N GLU A 184 10.11 -0.68 -16.94
CA GLU A 184 10.23 -2.00 -17.59
C GLU A 184 11.22 -2.92 -16.86
N LEU A 185 12.26 -2.38 -16.22
CA LEU A 185 13.15 -3.15 -15.35
C LEU A 185 12.42 -3.81 -14.17
N LEU A 186 11.33 -3.21 -13.69
CA LEU A 186 10.56 -3.71 -12.55
C LEU A 186 9.53 -4.79 -12.95
N ARG A 187 9.30 -5.00 -14.25
CA ARG A 187 8.33 -5.94 -14.81
C ARG A 187 8.88 -7.36 -14.89
#